data_AF-A0AAN6MX58-F1
#
_entry.id   AF-A0AAN6MX58-F1
#
_cell.length_a   1.000
_cell.length_b   1.000
_cell.length_c   1.000
_cell.angle_alpha   90.00
_cell.angle_beta   90.00
_cell.angle_gamma   90.00
#
_symmetry.space_group_name_H-M   'P 1'
#
loop_
_entity.id
_entity.type
_entity.pdbx_description
1 polymer ?
#
loop_
_entity_poly.entity_id
_entity_poly.type
_entity_poly.pdbx_seq_one_letter_code
_entity_poly.pdbx_strand_id
1 'polypeptide(L)'
;MLAQYSSLGCASPDSYCLCNNVDFSNGLRDCSNGACGTAVGSSAIAYGSAYCSTAKATHTTTGLAALPSCGQTCFNNMVAQYSTLGCASPAPSCLCKNVNFGYGLRDCSNGACGTAVASTVIAYGSSYCASATAAH
;
A
#
# COMPACT_ATOMS: atom_id res chain seq x y z
N MET A 1 8.38 1.26 18.26
CA MET A 1 7.52 1.82 17.19
C MET A 1 6.75 0.76 16.38
N LEU A 2 6.97 -0.56 16.57
CA LEU A 2 6.25 -1.60 15.82
C LEU A 2 4.79 -1.88 16.28
N ALA A 3 4.30 -1.19 17.31
CA ALA A 3 2.98 -1.47 17.91
C ALA A 3 1.87 -0.45 17.58
N GLN A 4 2.15 0.61 16.80
CA GLN A 4 1.17 1.69 16.55
C GLN A 4 0.42 1.58 15.22
N TYR A 5 0.73 0.61 14.36
CA TYR A 5 0.08 0.48 13.07
C TYR A 5 -1.45 0.34 13.20
N SER A 6 -1.93 -0.47 14.15
CA SER A 6 -3.36 -0.63 14.41
C SER A 6 -4.02 0.64 14.95
N SER A 7 -3.29 1.43 15.74
CA SER A 7 -3.76 2.73 16.28
C SER A 7 -3.86 3.82 15.21
N LEU A 8 -3.07 3.67 14.14
CA LEU A 8 -3.04 4.57 12.98
C LEU A 8 -3.98 4.09 11.86
N GLY A 9 -4.86 3.12 12.16
CA GLY A 9 -5.82 2.58 11.20
C GLY A 9 -5.21 1.63 10.14
N CYS A 10 -3.95 1.22 10.30
CA CYS A 10 -3.33 0.25 9.42
C CYS A 10 -3.69 -1.18 9.83
N ALA A 11 -4.13 -1.99 8.86
CA ALA A 11 -4.49 -3.40 9.09
C ALA A 11 -3.28 -4.29 9.43
N SER A 12 -2.08 -3.87 9.01
CA SER A 12 -0.81 -4.59 9.15
C SER A 12 0.32 -3.59 9.37
N PRO A 13 1.53 -4.03 9.80
CA PRO A 13 2.75 -3.21 9.76
C PRO A 13 3.20 -2.98 8.30
N ASP A 14 2.34 -2.32 7.53
CA ASP A 14 2.53 -1.96 6.13
C ASP A 14 3.14 -0.56 6.06
N SER A 15 4.38 -0.50 5.56
CA SER A 15 5.14 0.75 5.49
C SER A 15 4.47 1.79 4.60
N TYR A 16 3.67 1.39 3.63
CA TYR A 16 2.92 2.31 2.78
C TYR A 16 1.75 2.95 3.51
N CYS A 17 0.93 2.16 4.21
CA CYS A 17 -0.14 2.67 5.07
C CYS A 17 0.41 3.65 6.12
N LEU A 18 1.47 3.25 6.84
CA LEU A 18 2.11 4.09 7.85
C LEU A 18 2.64 5.40 7.23
N CYS A 19 3.35 5.31 6.11
CA CYS A 19 3.94 6.48 5.46
C CYS A 19 2.96 7.37 4.69
N ASN A 20 1.72 6.94 4.47
CA ASN A 20 0.63 7.80 3.97
C ASN A 20 -0.17 8.44 5.11
N ASN A 21 -0.03 7.95 6.33
CA ASN A 21 -0.75 8.48 7.48
C ASN A 21 -0.07 9.77 8.00
N VAL A 22 -0.84 10.85 8.08
CA VAL A 22 -0.35 12.16 8.53
C VAL A 22 0.06 12.16 9.99
N ASP A 23 -0.64 11.41 10.85
CA ASP A 23 -0.34 11.27 12.28
C ASP A 23 0.96 10.50 12.49
N PHE A 24 1.24 9.50 11.67
CA PHE A 24 2.54 8.82 11.68
C PHE A 24 3.67 9.79 11.32
N SER A 25 3.48 10.58 10.26
CA SER A 25 4.48 11.55 9.79
C SER A 25 4.72 12.68 10.80
N ASN A 26 3.66 13.18 11.44
CA ASN A 26 3.73 14.19 12.49
C ASN A 26 4.38 13.63 13.75
N GLY A 27 3.96 12.44 14.19
CA GLY A 27 4.56 11.77 15.35
C GLY A 27 6.06 11.49 15.16
N LEU A 28 6.49 11.14 13.95
CA LEU A 28 7.91 10.94 13.62
C LEU A 28 8.68 12.27 13.73
N ARG A 29 8.09 13.39 13.31
CA ARG A 29 8.67 14.74 13.46
C ARG A 29 8.74 15.20 14.91
N ASP A 30 7.65 15.08 15.67
CA ASP A 30 7.59 15.47 17.08
C ASP A 30 8.56 14.65 17.92
N CYS A 31 8.60 13.34 17.72
CA CYS A 31 9.55 12.46 18.39
C CYS A 31 11.00 12.84 18.05
N SER A 32 11.30 13.09 16.78
CA SER A 32 12.65 13.46 16.34
C SER A 32 13.11 14.80 16.93
N ASN A 33 12.23 15.80 16.96
CA ASN A 33 12.54 17.11 17.53
C ASN A 33 12.64 17.06 19.06
N GLY A 34 11.76 16.32 19.72
CA GLY A 34 11.70 16.23 21.18
C GLY A 34 12.79 15.35 21.81
N ALA A 35 13.19 14.26 21.16
CA ALA A 35 14.16 13.32 21.70
C ALA A 35 15.61 13.58 21.26
N CYS A 36 15.82 14.09 20.03
CA CYS A 36 17.15 14.19 19.43
C CYS A 36 17.68 15.63 19.32
N GLY A 37 16.86 16.65 19.62
CA GLY A 37 17.20 18.05 19.38
C GLY A 37 17.18 18.43 17.90
N THR A 38 17.24 19.73 17.57
CA THR A 38 16.94 20.23 16.22
C THR A 38 17.91 19.76 15.13
N ALA A 39 19.20 19.61 15.46
CA ALA A 39 20.23 19.18 14.50
C ALA A 39 20.10 17.70 14.11
N VAL A 40 20.01 16.80 15.10
CA VAL A 40 19.88 15.35 14.87
C VAL A 40 18.45 14.98 14.46
N GLY A 41 17.46 15.71 14.98
CA GLY A 41 16.06 15.58 14.60
C GLY A 41 15.84 15.84 13.11
N SER A 42 16.49 16.86 12.55
CA SER A 42 16.44 17.14 11.11
C SER A 42 16.96 15.97 10.26
N SER A 43 18.05 15.31 10.68
CA SER A 43 18.58 14.13 9.98
C SER A 43 17.63 12.92 10.07
N ALA A 44 17.02 12.68 11.23
CA ALA A 44 16.05 11.61 11.42
C ALA A 44 14.77 11.82 10.58
N ILE A 45 14.29 13.07 10.50
CA ILE A 45 13.14 13.44 9.67
C ILE A 45 13.45 13.26 8.19
N ALA A 46 14.64 13.65 7.74
CA ALA A 46 15.07 13.46 6.35
C ALA A 46 15.14 11.97 5.98
N TYR A 47 15.72 11.15 6.86
CA TYR A 47 15.77 9.70 6.67
C TYR A 47 14.36 9.08 6.64
N GLY A 48 13.50 9.42 7.60
CA GLY A 48 12.12 8.94 7.65
C GLY A 48 11.30 9.36 6.42
N SER A 49 11.50 10.59 5.94
CA SER A 49 10.84 11.09 4.72
C SER A 49 11.34 10.33 3.49
N ALA A 50 12.64 10.09 3.36
CA ALA A 50 13.21 9.29 2.27
C ALA A 50 12.70 7.84 2.29
N TYR A 51 12.69 7.21 3.46
CA TYR A 51 12.10 5.88 3.65
C TYR A 51 10.62 5.85 3.22
N CYS A 52 9.85 6.86 3.62
CA CYS A 52 8.44 6.95 3.25
C CYS A 52 8.21 7.25 1.77
N SER A 53 9.07 8.06 1.14
CA SER A 53 9.07 8.24 -0.31
C SER A 53 9.36 6.93 -1.05
N THR A 54 10.31 6.13 -0.54
CA THR A 54 10.59 4.80 -1.09
C THR A 54 9.43 3.85 -0.86
N ALA A 55 8.88 3.75 0.35
CA ALA A 55 7.73 2.90 0.68
C ALA A 55 6.51 3.22 -0.21
N LYS A 56 6.30 4.51 -0.53
CA LYS A 56 5.33 4.97 -1.51
C LYS A 56 5.57 4.44 -2.91
N ALA A 57 6.83 4.38 -3.34
CA ALA A 57 7.23 3.84 -4.63
C ALA A 57 7.24 2.30 -4.68
N THR A 58 7.52 1.61 -3.56
CA THR A 58 7.74 0.16 -3.51
C THR A 58 6.54 -0.66 -3.02
N HIS A 59 5.45 -0.04 -2.59
CA HIS A 59 4.23 -0.74 -2.16
C HIS A 59 3.60 -1.60 -3.27
N THR A 60 3.71 -1.14 -4.51
CA THR A 60 3.38 -1.98 -5.66
C THR A 60 4.49 -2.99 -5.89
N THR A 61 5.76 -2.58 -6.00
CA THR A 61 6.82 -3.45 -6.52
C THR A 61 7.20 -4.64 -5.63
N THR A 62 7.23 -4.48 -4.30
CA THR A 62 7.76 -5.52 -3.39
C THR A 62 6.70 -6.56 -3.03
N GLY A 63 5.45 -6.11 -2.83
CA GLY A 63 4.33 -7.01 -2.58
C GLY A 63 3.86 -7.74 -3.83
N LEU A 64 3.88 -7.09 -5.00
CA LEU A 64 3.65 -7.77 -6.28
C LEU A 64 4.70 -8.83 -6.57
N ALA A 65 6.00 -8.51 -6.41
CA ALA A 65 7.06 -9.47 -6.71
C ALA A 65 7.01 -10.72 -5.82
N ALA A 66 6.40 -10.64 -4.63
CA ALA A 66 6.16 -11.76 -3.74
C ALA A 66 4.98 -12.65 -4.15
N LEU A 67 4.10 -12.17 -5.04
CA LEU A 67 3.02 -13.00 -5.58
C LEU A 67 3.57 -14.01 -6.60
N PRO A 68 2.97 -15.21 -6.70
CA PRO A 68 3.21 -16.09 -7.84
C PRO A 68 2.96 -15.37 -9.16
N SER A 69 3.61 -15.82 -10.23
CA SER A 69 3.54 -15.19 -11.56
C SER A 69 2.10 -14.98 -12.06
N CYS A 70 1.19 -15.92 -11.77
CA CYS A 70 -0.23 -15.81 -12.10
C CYS A 70 -0.90 -14.63 -11.36
N GLY A 71 -0.55 -14.38 -10.09
CA GLY A 71 -1.07 -13.29 -9.28
C GLY A 71 -0.54 -11.93 -9.72
N GLN A 72 0.75 -11.87 -10.07
CA GLN A 72 1.35 -10.69 -10.70
C GLN A 72 0.64 -10.33 -12.00
N THR A 73 0.38 -11.34 -12.84
CA THR A 73 -0.31 -11.15 -14.12
C THR A 73 -1.73 -10.65 -13.90
N CYS A 74 -2.50 -11.27 -13.00
CA CYS A 74 -3.87 -10.85 -12.70
C CYS A 74 -3.94 -9.41 -12.19
N PHE A 75 -3.04 -9.04 -11.29
CA PHE A 75 -2.98 -7.68 -10.76
C PHE A 75 -2.63 -6.66 -11.85
N ASN A 76 -1.57 -6.90 -12.63
CA ASN A 76 -1.15 -5.99 -13.70
C ASN A 76 -2.23 -5.84 -14.78
N ASN A 77 -2.91 -6.92 -15.15
CA ASN A 77 -4.02 -6.87 -16.10
C ASN A 77 -5.21 -6.05 -15.59
N MET A 78 -5.51 -6.12 -14.29
CA MET A 78 -6.58 -5.33 -13.70
C MET A 78 -6.19 -3.85 -13.57
N VAL A 79 -4.95 -3.55 -13.22
CA VAL A 79 -4.44 -2.16 -13.17
C VAL A 79 -4.44 -1.54 -14.56
N ALA A 80 -4.08 -2.30 -15.61
CA ALA A 80 -4.12 -1.84 -17.00
C ALA A 80 -5.53 -1.47 -17.49
N GLN A 81 -6.58 -2.00 -16.86
CA GLN A 81 -7.97 -1.70 -17.18
C GLN A 81 -8.50 -0.42 -16.49
N TYR A 82 -7.63 0.39 -15.87
CA TYR A 82 -8.02 1.61 -15.15
C TYR A 82 -8.97 2.51 -15.96
N SER A 83 -8.71 2.70 -17.26
CA SER A 83 -9.56 3.52 -18.13
C SER A 83 -10.97 2.95 -18.29
N THR A 84 -11.09 1.62 -18.50
CA THR A 84 -12.38 0.91 -18.57
C THR A 84 -13.13 0.92 -17.25
N LEU A 85 -12.40 0.97 -16.13
CA LEU A 85 -12.94 1.13 -14.78
C LEU A 85 -13.32 2.59 -14.44
N GLY A 86 -13.20 3.51 -15.40
CA GLY A 86 -13.57 4.92 -15.25
C GLY A 86 -12.52 5.78 -14.53
N CYS A 87 -11.30 5.29 -14.40
CA CYS A 87 -10.20 6.02 -13.77
C CYS A 87 -9.35 6.77 -14.80
N ALA A 88 -8.92 7.98 -14.46
CA ALA A 88 -8.01 8.77 -15.30
C ALA A 88 -6.56 8.24 -15.26
N SER A 89 -6.21 7.50 -14.21
CA SER A 89 -4.88 6.93 -13.99
C SER A 89 -4.98 5.59 -13.26
N PRO A 90 -3.92 4.75 -13.28
CA PRO A 90 -3.86 3.48 -12.53
C PRO A 90 -3.70 3.69 -11.01
N ALA A 91 -4.09 4.85 -10.49
CA ALA A 91 -3.93 5.15 -9.08
C ALA A 91 -4.84 4.26 -8.21
N PRO A 92 -4.31 3.70 -7.10
CA PRO A 92 -5.09 2.87 -6.18
C PRO A 92 -6.33 3.60 -5.64
N SER A 93 -6.24 4.91 -5.41
CA SER A 93 -7.34 5.73 -4.87
C SER A 93 -8.58 5.77 -5.76
N CYS A 94 -8.45 5.55 -7.07
CA CYS A 94 -9.58 5.42 -7.99
C CYS A 94 -9.94 3.95 -8.22
N LEU A 95 -8.95 3.11 -8.54
CA LEU A 95 -9.17 1.69 -8.84
C LEU A 95 -9.92 0.98 -7.71
N CYS A 96 -9.51 1.22 -6.46
CA CYS A 96 -10.09 0.58 -5.29
C CYS A 96 -11.47 1.08 -4.88
N LYS A 97 -11.94 2.21 -5.45
CA LYS A 97 -13.34 2.66 -5.31
C LYS A 97 -14.27 1.90 -6.24
N ASN A 98 -13.74 1.32 -7.31
CA ASN A 98 -14.51 0.52 -8.24
C ASN A 98 -14.49 -0.95 -7.81
N VAL A 99 -15.63 -1.46 -7.34
CA VAL A 99 -15.78 -2.86 -6.89
C VAL A 99 -15.37 -3.88 -7.95
N ASN A 100 -15.47 -3.53 -9.24
CA ASN A 100 -15.08 -4.41 -10.34
C ASN A 100 -13.57 -4.64 -10.41
N PHE A 101 -12.74 -3.74 -9.84
CA PHE A 101 -11.31 -4.00 -9.71
C PHE A 101 -11.06 -5.21 -8.81
N GLY A 102 -11.72 -5.25 -7.64
CA GLY A 102 -11.62 -6.36 -6.69
C GLY A 102 -12.21 -7.66 -7.23
N TYR A 103 -13.35 -7.60 -7.91
CA TYR A 103 -13.96 -8.77 -8.56
C TYR A 103 -13.08 -9.33 -9.67
N GLY A 104 -12.58 -8.48 -10.57
CA GLY A 104 -11.71 -8.93 -11.65
C GLY A 104 -10.41 -9.55 -11.13
N LEU A 105 -9.82 -8.99 -10.06
CA LEU A 105 -8.64 -9.58 -9.43
C LEU A 105 -8.96 -10.95 -8.82
N ARG A 106 -10.09 -11.08 -8.11
CA ARG A 106 -10.55 -12.34 -7.52
C ARG A 106 -10.80 -13.39 -8.60
N ASP A 107 -11.53 -13.04 -9.64
CA ASP A 107 -11.95 -13.98 -10.69
C ASP A 107 -10.75 -14.43 -11.53
N CYS A 108 -9.87 -13.50 -11.90
CA CYS A 108 -8.61 -13.85 -12.55
C CYS A 108 -7.76 -14.77 -11.67
N SER A 109 -7.62 -14.46 -10.38
CA SER A 109 -6.80 -15.27 -9.49
C SER A 109 -7.37 -16.68 -9.30
N ASN A 110 -8.69 -16.82 -9.18
CA ASN A 110 -9.32 -18.15 -9.10
C ASN A 110 -9.15 -18.94 -10.40
N GLY A 111 -9.27 -18.30 -11.56
CA GLY A 111 -9.13 -18.95 -12.87
C GLY A 111 -7.70 -19.29 -13.25
N ALA A 112 -6.73 -18.42 -12.93
CA ALA A 112 -5.34 -18.54 -13.39
C ALA A 112 -4.39 -19.15 -12.34
N CYS A 113 -4.68 -18.99 -11.05
CA CYS A 113 -3.80 -19.45 -9.98
C CYS A 113 -4.33 -20.67 -9.21
N GLY A 114 -5.61 -20.98 -9.33
CA GLY A 114 -6.29 -21.93 -8.45
C GLY A 114 -6.59 -21.35 -7.06
N THR A 115 -7.53 -21.95 -6.35
CA THR A 115 -8.14 -21.39 -5.12
C THR A 115 -7.15 -21.13 -4.00
N ALA A 116 -6.16 -22.00 -3.80
CA ALA A 116 -5.15 -21.87 -2.74
C ALA A 116 -4.27 -20.61 -2.92
N VAL A 117 -3.86 -20.32 -4.16
CA VAL A 117 -3.04 -19.14 -4.46
C VAL A 117 -3.93 -17.90 -4.60
N ALA A 118 -5.15 -18.06 -5.09
CA ALA A 118 -6.10 -16.95 -5.24
C ALA A 118 -6.32 -16.20 -3.93
N SER A 119 -6.44 -16.90 -2.80
CA SER A 119 -6.56 -16.27 -1.48
C SER A 119 -5.40 -15.31 -1.16
N THR A 120 -4.17 -15.64 -1.57
CA THR A 120 -3.00 -14.79 -1.36
C THR A 120 -3.05 -13.53 -2.22
N VAL A 121 -3.46 -13.68 -3.49
CA VAL A 121 -3.60 -12.53 -4.42
C VAL A 121 -4.75 -11.61 -4.01
N ILE A 122 -5.86 -12.18 -3.54
CA ILE A 122 -7.01 -11.43 -3.03
C ILE A 122 -6.60 -10.66 -1.77
N ALA A 123 -5.89 -11.30 -0.83
CA ALA A 123 -5.38 -10.64 0.36
C ALA A 123 -4.44 -9.48 0.01
N TYR A 124 -3.53 -9.68 -0.96
CA TYR A 124 -2.70 -8.61 -1.49
C TYR A 124 -3.53 -7.45 -2.06
N GLY A 125 -4.53 -7.75 -2.90
CA GLY A 125 -5.44 -6.73 -3.45
C GLY A 125 -6.22 -5.97 -2.38
N SER A 126 -6.65 -6.65 -1.31
CA SER A 126 -7.31 -6.02 -0.17
C SER A 126 -6.36 -5.10 0.59
N SER A 127 -5.11 -5.50 0.84
CA SER A 127 -4.10 -4.63 1.44
C SER A 127 -3.77 -3.44 0.54
N TYR A 128 -3.63 -3.67 -0.77
CA TYR A 128 -3.41 -2.63 -1.76
C TYR A 128 -4.50 -1.53 -1.71
N CYS A 129 -5.76 -1.95 -1.54
CA CYS A 129 -6.89 -1.04 -1.46
C CYS A 129 -7.13 -0.42 -0.07
N ALA A 130 -6.90 -1.14 1.02
CA ALA A 130 -7.01 -0.61 2.37
C ALA A 130 -6.04 0.56 2.60
N SER A 131 -4.81 0.43 2.10
CA SER A 131 -3.83 1.50 2.21
C SER A 131 -4.09 2.68 1.26
N ALA A 132 -4.96 2.50 0.26
CA ALA A 132 -5.43 3.59 -0.61
C ALA A 132 -6.49 4.47 0.06
N THR A 133 -7.33 3.87 0.90
CA THR A 133 -8.37 4.57 1.67
C THR A 133 -7.84 5.23 2.94
N ALA A 134 -6.72 4.76 3.49
CA ALA A 134 -6.05 5.37 4.65
C ALA A 134 -5.25 6.64 4.31
N ALA A 135 -5.07 6.95 3.03
CA ALA A 135 -4.34 8.11 2.54
C ALA A 135 -5.20 9.39 2.44
N HIS A 136 -6.40 9.39 3.03
CA HIS A 136 -7.41 10.43 2.81
C HIS A 136 -8.02 10.94 4.13
#